data_AF-A0A5K7YBZ1-F1
#
_entry.id   AF-A0A5K7YBZ1-F1
#
_cell.length_a   1.000
_cell.length_b   1.000
_cell.length_c   1.000
_cell.angle_alpha   90.00
_cell.angle_beta   90.00
_cell.angle_gamma   90.00
#
_symmetry.space_group_name_H-M   'P 1'
#
loop_
_entity.id
_entity.type
_entity.pdbx_description
1 polymer ?
#
loop_
_entity_poly.entity_id
_entity_poly.type
_entity_poly.pdbx_seq_one_letter_code
_entity_poly.pdbx_strand_id
1 'polypeptide(L)'
;MNLVPIDSGYLKQTLIELLNIHSPSGYTDQIVHYVGQELQNLGIAHNVTRRGAIRATLKGRIRDTLDRAVAVHLDTLGAMVRKVKASGRLAIAPVGNWSSRFAEGGRVTIFAENGPKRGTVLPLKSSGHAYGDQVDTQPISWDHVEIRVDEKGPENIAVLRNDIQVGDFVAFDAMPEISPGGFINARHLDNKAGVAILLTVANAIKQAQVNLPIDCHLIFTIFEEVGSGASAAVYGDVAEMVVIDHAPVAPNQNATEFCATVGMMDQSGPFDYHLNRKLLAIVRNTVLAS
;
A
#
# COMPACT_ATOMS: atom_id res chain seq x y z
N MET A 1 10.90 18.34 -23.79
CA MET A 1 11.19 17.85 -22.43
C MET A 1 12.09 16.64 -22.61
N ASN A 2 13.27 16.60 -21.99
CA ASN A 2 14.09 15.39 -22.03
C ASN A 2 13.58 14.45 -20.94
N LEU A 3 12.86 13.40 -21.33
CA LEU A 3 12.48 12.34 -20.40
C LEU A 3 13.74 11.58 -19.98
N VAL A 4 13.84 11.27 -18.70
CA VAL A 4 14.89 10.37 -18.21
C VAL A 4 14.49 8.92 -18.48
N PRO A 5 15.43 8.05 -18.86
CA PRO A 5 15.14 6.63 -19.01
C PRO A 5 14.72 6.04 -17.66
N ILE A 6 13.65 5.25 -17.67
CA ILE A 6 13.14 4.54 -16.49
C ILE A 6 13.69 3.13 -16.48
N ASP A 7 14.34 2.75 -15.37
CA ASP A 7 14.82 1.38 -15.16
C ASP A 7 13.65 0.47 -14.78
N SER A 8 13.12 -0.24 -15.78
CA SER A 8 12.03 -1.20 -15.59
C SER A 8 12.43 -2.41 -14.73
N GLY A 9 13.71 -2.75 -14.67
CA GLY A 9 14.22 -3.85 -13.84
C GLY A 9 14.17 -3.45 -12.36
N TYR A 10 14.68 -2.26 -12.04
CA TYR A 10 14.57 -1.66 -10.70
C TYR A 10 13.11 -1.57 -10.27
N LEU A 11 12.23 -1.01 -11.11
CA LEU A 11 10.80 -0.88 -10.80
C LEU A 11 10.15 -2.21 -10.40
N LYS A 12 10.35 -3.26 -11.21
CA LYS A 12 9.74 -4.56 -10.96
C LYS A 12 10.32 -5.20 -9.69
N GLN A 13 11.63 -5.13 -9.51
CA GLN A 13 12.29 -5.70 -8.34
C GLN A 13 11.80 -5.02 -7.05
N THR A 14 11.84 -3.69 -7.00
CA THR A 14 11.37 -2.89 -5.87
C THR A 14 9.89 -3.16 -5.59
N LEU A 15 9.04 -3.25 -6.61
CA LEU A 15 7.62 -3.57 -6.42
C LEU A 15 7.42 -4.95 -5.78
N ILE A 16 8.11 -5.99 -6.26
CA ILE A 16 8.01 -7.34 -5.70
C ILE A 16 8.49 -7.37 -4.25
N GLU A 17 9.58 -6.68 -3.92
CA GLU A 17 10.07 -6.57 -2.54
C GLU A 17 9.06 -5.86 -1.65
N LEU A 18 8.54 -4.71 -2.07
CA LEU A 18 7.52 -3.93 -1.36
C LEU A 18 6.23 -4.74 -1.10
N LEU A 19 5.77 -5.52 -2.09
CA LEU A 19 4.56 -6.35 -1.96
C LEU A 19 4.74 -7.51 -0.98
N ASN A 20 5.97 -8.01 -0.81
CA ASN A 20 6.27 -9.07 0.15
C ASN A 20 6.50 -8.55 1.58
N ILE A 21 6.58 -7.23 1.78
CA ILE A 21 6.66 -6.63 3.11
C ILE A 21 5.25 -6.31 3.60
N HIS A 22 4.81 -7.04 4.63
CA HIS A 22 3.55 -6.79 5.31
C HIS A 22 3.56 -5.42 5.99
N SER A 23 2.50 -4.64 5.78
CA SER A 23 2.40 -3.32 6.39
C SER A 23 0.96 -2.82 6.59
N PRO A 24 0.08 -3.59 7.25
CA PRO A 24 -1.25 -3.08 7.54
C PRO A 24 -1.15 -1.78 8.35
N SER A 25 -2.06 -0.82 8.17
CA SER A 25 -2.00 0.47 8.86
C SER A 25 -1.83 0.30 10.37
N GLY A 26 -0.81 0.95 10.94
CA GLY A 26 -0.42 0.76 12.34
C GLY A 26 0.66 -0.31 12.59
N TYR A 27 1.04 -1.09 11.59
CA TYR A 27 2.16 -2.04 11.61
C TYR A 27 3.08 -1.79 10.40
N THR A 28 3.72 -0.63 10.33
CA THR A 28 4.45 -0.18 9.13
C THR A 28 5.96 -0.08 9.31
N ASP A 29 6.49 -0.51 10.45
CA ASP A 29 7.91 -0.30 10.76
C ASP A 29 8.83 -0.95 9.73
N GLN A 30 8.55 -2.20 9.33
CA GLN A 30 9.38 -2.93 8.36
C GLN A 30 9.42 -2.23 7.00
N ILE A 31 8.28 -1.74 6.50
CA ILE A 31 8.23 -1.03 5.22
C ILE A 31 8.90 0.33 5.30
N VAL A 32 8.76 1.03 6.43
CA VAL A 32 9.45 2.32 6.66
C VAL A 32 10.97 2.13 6.67
N HIS A 33 11.46 1.08 7.32
CA HIS A 33 12.89 0.75 7.31
C HIS A 33 13.41 0.41 5.91
N TYR A 34 12.67 -0.40 5.15
CA TYR A 34 13.03 -0.74 3.78
C TYR A 34 13.12 0.51 2.89
N VAL A 35 12.08 1.36 2.91
CA VAL A 35 12.08 2.59 2.09
C VAL A 35 13.14 3.59 2.54
N GLY A 36 13.40 3.71 3.85
CA GLY A 36 14.51 4.51 4.37
C GLY A 36 15.87 4.02 3.87
N GLN A 37 16.08 2.69 3.85
CA GLN A 37 17.30 2.10 3.31
C GLN A 37 17.45 2.35 1.82
N GLU A 38 16.37 2.23 1.04
CA GLU A 38 16.39 2.55 -0.40
C GLU A 38 16.72 4.03 -0.65
N LEU A 39 16.12 4.95 0.11
CA LEU A 39 16.46 6.37 0.01
C LEU A 39 17.93 6.64 0.38
N GLN A 40 18.47 5.93 1.37
CA GLN A 40 19.89 6.00 1.73
C GLN A 40 20.78 5.49 0.59
N ASN A 41 20.43 4.35 -0.01
CA ASN A 41 21.15 3.76 -1.16
C ASN A 41 21.18 4.73 -2.35
N LEU A 42 20.09 5.47 -2.56
CA LEU A 42 19.99 6.53 -3.58
C LEU A 42 20.72 7.83 -3.21
N GLY A 43 21.26 7.94 -2.00
CA GLY A 43 21.90 9.16 -1.51
C GLY A 43 20.93 10.34 -1.43
N ILE A 44 19.69 10.07 -0.99
CA ILE A 44 18.64 11.07 -0.78
C ILE A 44 18.48 11.29 0.73
N ALA A 45 18.69 12.54 1.15
CA ALA A 45 18.50 12.93 2.54
C ALA A 45 17.03 12.77 2.93
N HIS A 46 16.79 12.11 4.06
CA HIS A 46 15.46 11.85 4.57
C HIS A 46 15.43 11.80 6.10
N ASN A 47 14.24 11.94 6.67
CA ASN A 47 13.98 11.70 8.08
C ASN A 47 12.63 10.99 8.26
N VAL A 48 12.49 10.29 9.38
CA VAL A 48 11.21 9.72 9.83
C VAL A 48 10.58 10.71 10.81
N THR A 49 9.30 11.03 10.62
CA THR A 49 8.55 11.89 11.53
C THR A 49 8.22 11.15 12.83
N ARG A 50 7.83 11.88 13.89
CA ARG A 50 7.38 11.25 15.14
C ARG A 50 6.18 10.31 14.96
N ARG A 51 5.42 10.47 13.88
CA ARG A 51 4.27 9.63 13.52
C ARG A 51 4.64 8.52 12.52
N GLY A 52 5.91 8.33 12.17
CA GLY A 52 6.36 7.23 11.30
C GLY A 52 6.39 7.51 9.80
N ALA A 53 5.79 8.59 9.31
CA ALA A 53 5.90 8.99 7.90
C ALA A 53 7.34 9.38 7.53
N ILE A 54 7.77 9.11 6.29
CA ILE A 54 9.08 9.50 5.78
C ILE A 54 8.98 10.81 4.99
N ARG A 55 9.93 11.70 5.23
CA ARG A 55 10.14 12.94 4.49
C ARG A 55 11.52 12.89 3.86
N ALA A 56 11.59 12.87 2.53
CA ALA A 56 12.83 12.93 1.78
C ALA A 56 12.87 14.17 0.89
N THR A 57 14.07 14.67 0.55
CA THR A 57 14.22 15.84 -0.32
C THR A 57 15.22 15.58 -1.45
N LEU A 58 14.75 15.75 -2.68
CA LEU A 58 15.60 15.98 -3.85
C LEU A 58 15.87 17.48 -3.96
N LYS A 59 17.13 17.88 -3.80
CA LYS A 59 17.52 19.29 -3.82
C LYS A 59 17.48 19.90 -5.21
N GLY A 60 16.85 21.06 -5.33
CA GLY A 60 16.87 21.91 -6.50
C GLY A 60 18.02 22.92 -6.47
N ARG A 61 18.20 23.63 -7.58
CA ARG A 61 19.26 24.65 -7.72
C ARG A 61 18.86 26.02 -7.21
N ILE A 62 17.57 26.39 -7.28
CA ILE A 62 17.09 27.69 -6.82
C ILE A 62 16.77 27.56 -5.33
N ARG A 63 17.27 28.50 -4.53
CA ARG A 63 17.03 28.58 -3.08
C ARG A 63 15.96 29.64 -2.80
N ASP A 64 15.36 29.56 -1.63
CA ASP A 64 14.38 30.53 -1.11
C ASP A 64 13.15 30.68 -2.02
N THR A 65 12.65 29.57 -2.56
CA THR A 65 11.43 29.51 -3.38
C THR A 65 10.40 28.56 -2.77
N LEU A 66 9.21 28.55 -3.39
CA LEU A 66 8.21 27.51 -3.17
C LEU A 66 8.75 26.13 -3.58
N ASP A 67 8.34 25.11 -2.84
CA ASP A 67 8.71 23.72 -3.05
C ASP A 67 7.58 22.93 -3.70
N ARG A 68 7.89 21.71 -4.16
CA ARG A 68 6.91 20.74 -4.62
C ARG A 68 6.97 19.47 -3.79
N ALA A 69 5.89 18.72 -3.78
CA ALA A 69 5.87 17.40 -3.17
C ALA A 69 5.23 16.34 -4.07
N VAL A 70 5.72 15.11 -3.93
CA VAL A 70 5.06 13.91 -4.43
C VAL A 70 4.84 12.98 -3.24
N ALA A 71 3.59 12.55 -3.05
CA ALA A 71 3.20 11.73 -1.92
C ALA A 71 2.67 10.37 -2.37
N VAL A 72 2.97 9.36 -1.56
CA VAL A 72 2.48 7.98 -1.64
C VAL A 72 2.19 7.47 -0.23
N HIS A 73 1.48 6.36 -0.11
CA HIS A 73 1.27 5.70 1.18
C HIS A 73 1.94 4.32 1.21
N LEU A 74 2.47 3.94 2.37
CA LEU A 74 3.19 2.70 2.59
C LEU A 74 2.31 1.62 3.20
N ASP A 75 1.25 2.03 3.90
CA ASP A 75 0.34 1.13 4.58
C ASP A 75 -0.53 0.36 3.60
N THR A 76 -1.20 -0.66 4.12
CA THR A 76 -2.12 -1.50 3.35
C THR A 76 -3.34 -1.79 4.18
N LEU A 77 -4.39 -2.26 3.50
CA LEU A 77 -5.44 -3.03 4.16
C LEU A 77 -4.88 -4.24 4.92
N GLY A 78 -5.61 -4.65 5.95
CA GLY A 78 -5.29 -5.84 6.74
C GLY A 78 -6.40 -6.22 7.69
N ALA A 79 -6.06 -6.91 8.76
CA ALA A 79 -6.98 -7.22 9.84
C ALA A 79 -6.27 -7.21 11.20
N MET A 80 -7.05 -7.32 12.26
CA MET A 80 -6.60 -7.43 13.64
C MET A 80 -7.39 -8.51 14.37
N VAL A 81 -6.75 -9.25 15.26
CA VAL A 81 -7.42 -10.22 16.11
C VAL A 81 -8.39 -9.50 17.05
N ARG A 82 -9.69 -9.80 16.90
CA ARG A 82 -10.77 -9.25 17.74
C ARG A 82 -11.13 -10.20 18.88
N LYS A 83 -10.96 -11.51 18.67
CA LYS A 83 -11.23 -12.54 19.69
C LYS A 83 -10.51 -13.84 19.38
N VAL A 84 -9.88 -14.42 20.39
CA VAL A 84 -9.43 -15.82 20.37
C VAL A 84 -10.58 -16.72 20.85
N LYS A 85 -11.05 -17.63 19.99
CA LYS A 85 -12.17 -18.54 20.30
C LYS A 85 -11.68 -19.71 21.16
N ALA A 86 -12.60 -20.38 21.86
CA ALA A 86 -12.29 -21.57 22.65
C ALA A 86 -11.66 -22.69 21.82
N SER A 87 -11.94 -22.74 20.52
CA SER A 87 -11.36 -23.67 19.55
C SER A 87 -9.92 -23.33 19.12
N GLY A 88 -9.34 -22.20 19.59
CA GLY A 88 -8.05 -21.68 19.12
C GLY A 88 -8.13 -20.90 17.80
N ARG A 89 -9.31 -20.83 17.18
CA ARG A 89 -9.54 -20.01 15.98
C ARG A 89 -9.69 -18.54 16.32
N LEU A 90 -9.42 -17.67 15.36
CA LEU A 90 -9.41 -16.22 15.60
C LEU A 90 -10.60 -15.57 14.88
N ALA A 91 -11.43 -14.83 15.59
CA ALA A 91 -12.29 -13.83 14.97
C ALA A 91 -11.46 -12.56 14.74
N ILE A 92 -11.63 -11.95 13.58
CA ILE A 92 -10.88 -10.76 13.17
C ILE A 92 -11.81 -9.58 12.89
N ALA A 93 -11.21 -8.39 12.85
CA ALA A 93 -11.81 -7.15 12.37
C ALA A 93 -10.90 -6.54 11.29
N PRO A 94 -11.44 -5.80 10.30
CA PRO A 94 -10.62 -5.19 9.26
C PRO A 94 -9.76 -4.07 9.83
N VAL A 95 -8.55 -3.93 9.27
CA VAL A 95 -7.79 -2.67 9.26
C VAL A 95 -8.03 -2.04 7.90
N GLY A 96 -8.49 -0.79 7.90
CA GLY A 96 -9.02 -0.09 6.73
C GLY A 96 -10.46 -0.51 6.38
N ASN A 97 -10.96 -0.04 5.24
CA ASN A 97 -12.35 -0.28 4.82
C ASN A 97 -12.45 -1.22 3.61
N TRP A 98 -12.66 -2.51 3.89
CA TRP A 98 -12.76 -3.52 2.84
C TRP A 98 -13.69 -4.68 3.21
N SER A 99 -14.21 -5.35 2.19
CA SER A 99 -15.20 -6.43 2.34
C SER A 99 -14.55 -7.75 2.75
N SER A 100 -15.15 -8.44 3.74
CA SER A 100 -14.71 -9.77 4.17
C SER A 100 -14.76 -10.81 3.05
N ARG A 101 -15.57 -10.58 2.00
CA ARG A 101 -15.60 -11.44 0.80
C ARG A 101 -14.21 -11.60 0.19
N PHE A 102 -13.40 -10.54 0.20
CA PHE A 102 -12.05 -10.57 -0.34
C PHE A 102 -11.05 -11.19 0.64
N ALA A 103 -11.42 -11.49 1.88
CA ALA A 103 -10.54 -12.10 2.87
C ALA A 103 -10.57 -13.63 2.78
N GLU A 104 -11.68 -14.23 2.35
CA GLU A 104 -11.88 -15.67 2.28
C GLU A 104 -10.81 -16.39 1.44
N GLY A 105 -10.28 -17.51 1.96
CA GLY A 105 -9.18 -18.25 1.33
C GLY A 105 -7.82 -17.55 1.43
N GLY A 106 -7.76 -16.35 2.02
CA GLY A 106 -6.53 -15.60 2.22
C GLY A 106 -5.56 -16.31 3.14
N ARG A 107 -4.29 -16.36 2.72
CA ARG A 107 -3.16 -16.77 3.54
C ARG A 107 -2.63 -15.57 4.30
N VAL A 108 -2.43 -15.73 5.60
CA VAL A 108 -2.12 -14.62 6.50
C VAL A 108 -0.95 -14.92 7.44
N THR A 109 -0.26 -13.85 7.83
CA THR A 109 0.65 -13.82 8.96
C THR A 109 -0.03 -13.10 10.12
N ILE A 110 -0.08 -13.75 11.29
CA ILE A 110 -0.48 -13.14 12.57
C ILE A 110 0.80 -12.72 13.30
N PHE A 111 0.92 -11.44 13.62
CA PHE A 111 2.06 -10.89 14.36
C PHE A 111 1.76 -10.90 15.85
N ALA A 112 2.12 -12.02 16.48
CA ALA A 112 2.03 -12.20 17.93
C ALA A 112 3.35 -11.82 18.62
N GLU A 113 3.30 -11.58 19.93
CA GLU A 113 4.46 -11.19 20.75
C GLU A 113 5.61 -12.20 20.66
N ASN A 114 5.30 -13.50 20.69
CA ASN A 114 6.28 -14.60 20.60
C ASN A 114 6.71 -14.92 19.16
N GLY A 115 6.41 -14.04 18.20
CA GLY A 115 6.79 -14.15 16.80
C GLY A 115 5.63 -14.47 15.86
N PRO A 116 5.86 -14.36 14.54
CA PRO A 116 4.82 -14.50 13.54
C PRO A 116 4.30 -15.93 13.44
N LYS A 117 2.98 -16.08 13.32
CA LYS A 117 2.28 -17.35 13.09
C LYS A 117 1.58 -17.32 11.74
N ARG A 118 1.48 -18.48 11.08
CA ARG A 118 0.76 -18.62 9.81
C ARG A 118 -0.69 -19.03 10.05
N GLY A 119 -1.57 -18.53 9.20
CA GLY A 119 -2.98 -18.93 9.23
C GLY A 119 -3.65 -18.81 7.87
N THR A 120 -4.87 -19.34 7.83
CA THR A 120 -5.76 -19.30 6.67
C THR A 120 -7.12 -18.74 7.09
N VAL A 121 -7.62 -17.75 6.35
CA VAL A 121 -8.98 -17.22 6.54
C VAL A 121 -10.00 -18.15 5.91
N LEU A 122 -10.98 -18.57 6.69
CA LEU A 122 -12.03 -19.48 6.29
C LEU A 122 -13.41 -18.85 6.57
N PRO A 123 -14.38 -19.01 5.65
CA PRO A 123 -15.77 -18.79 6.00
C PRO A 123 -16.21 -19.81 7.06
N LEU A 124 -17.18 -19.44 7.91
CA LEU A 124 -17.68 -20.35 8.95
C LEU A 124 -18.34 -21.60 8.34
N LYS A 125 -18.93 -21.47 7.14
CA LYS A 125 -19.47 -22.58 6.36
C LYS A 125 -18.67 -22.74 5.07
N SER A 126 -17.63 -23.56 5.09
CA SER A 126 -16.65 -23.65 4.01
C SER A 126 -16.79 -24.88 3.09
N SER A 127 -17.76 -25.76 3.31
CA SER A 127 -17.89 -27.02 2.55
C SER A 127 -19.35 -27.37 2.25
N GLY A 128 -19.68 -27.49 0.96
CA GLY A 128 -21.00 -27.94 0.51
C GLY A 128 -21.31 -29.39 0.94
N HIS A 129 -20.31 -30.25 1.13
CA HIS A 129 -20.52 -31.59 1.67
C HIS A 129 -21.04 -31.57 3.12
N ALA A 130 -20.65 -30.56 3.90
CA ALA A 130 -21.05 -30.43 5.29
C ALA A 130 -22.30 -29.56 5.46
N TYR A 131 -22.46 -28.53 4.62
CA TYR A 131 -23.45 -27.47 4.80
C TYR A 131 -24.41 -27.28 3.62
N GLY A 132 -24.27 -28.02 2.53
CA GLY A 132 -25.07 -27.86 1.30
C GLY A 132 -25.04 -26.42 0.79
N ASP A 133 -26.18 -25.94 0.28
CA ASP A 133 -26.37 -24.59 -0.26
C ASP A 133 -26.21 -23.47 0.80
N GLN A 134 -26.04 -23.81 2.08
CA GLN A 134 -25.79 -22.82 3.12
C GLN A 134 -24.42 -22.13 2.98
N VAL A 135 -23.49 -22.71 2.20
CA VAL A 135 -22.22 -22.08 1.88
C VAL A 135 -22.41 -20.79 1.06
N ASP A 136 -23.43 -20.75 0.21
CA ASP A 136 -23.71 -19.63 -0.70
C ASP A 136 -24.58 -18.54 -0.08
N THR A 137 -25.22 -18.82 1.06
CA THR A 137 -26.19 -17.92 1.70
C THR A 137 -25.67 -17.26 2.97
N GLN A 138 -24.45 -17.56 3.41
CA GLN A 138 -23.86 -16.88 4.57
C GLN A 138 -23.60 -15.39 4.27
N PRO A 139 -23.97 -14.46 5.17
CA PRO A 139 -23.75 -13.04 4.97
C PRO A 139 -22.28 -12.66 4.79
N ILE A 140 -22.02 -11.67 3.93
CA ILE A 140 -20.69 -11.06 3.77
C ILE A 140 -20.48 -10.10 4.93
N SER A 141 -19.77 -10.57 5.95
CA SER A 141 -19.34 -9.76 7.08
C SER A 141 -18.19 -10.41 7.83
N TRP A 142 -17.45 -9.61 8.59
CA TRP A 142 -16.31 -10.05 9.41
C TRP A 142 -16.69 -11.01 10.55
N ASP A 143 -17.98 -11.13 10.87
CA ASP A 143 -18.50 -12.12 11.83
C ASP A 143 -18.65 -13.53 11.20
N HIS A 144 -18.62 -13.63 9.87
CA HIS A 144 -18.81 -14.88 9.12
C HIS A 144 -17.49 -15.46 8.55
N VAL A 145 -16.36 -14.88 8.94
CA VAL A 145 -15.02 -15.41 8.65
C VAL A 145 -14.22 -15.58 9.94
N GLU A 146 -13.25 -16.49 9.91
CA GLU A 146 -12.31 -16.71 11.00
C GLU A 146 -10.96 -17.18 10.47
N ILE A 147 -9.90 -16.99 11.26
CA ILE A 147 -8.60 -17.57 10.96
C ILE A 147 -8.49 -18.92 11.65
N ARG A 148 -8.14 -19.94 10.87
CA ARG A 148 -7.51 -21.15 11.39
C ARG A 148 -6.01 -20.93 11.39
N VAL A 149 -5.39 -20.93 12.57
CA VAL A 149 -3.93 -20.96 12.68
C VAL A 149 -3.44 -22.31 12.13
N ASP A 150 -2.42 -22.29 11.28
CA ASP A 150 -1.94 -23.48 10.57
C ASP A 150 -0.97 -24.30 11.46
N GLU A 151 -1.43 -24.65 12.66
CA GLU A 151 -0.77 -25.52 13.62
C GLU A 151 -1.59 -26.80 13.85
N LYS A 152 -0.90 -27.92 14.13
CA LYS A 152 -1.52 -29.24 14.28
C LYS A 152 -2.04 -29.46 15.70
N GLY A 153 -3.13 -30.22 15.84
CA GLY A 153 -3.50 -30.87 17.10
C GLY A 153 -4.18 -30.00 18.17
N PRO A 154 -5.06 -30.59 19.00
CA PRO A 154 -5.76 -29.87 20.07
C PRO A 154 -4.86 -29.36 21.19
N GLU A 155 -3.69 -29.97 21.39
CA GLU A 155 -2.69 -29.58 22.37
C GLU A 155 -2.20 -28.14 22.17
N ASN A 156 -2.18 -27.66 20.93
CA ASN A 156 -1.77 -26.30 20.61
C ASN A 156 -2.86 -25.27 20.86
N ILE A 157 -4.12 -25.66 21.08
CA ILE A 157 -5.21 -24.69 21.34
C ILE A 157 -4.92 -23.87 22.60
N ALA A 158 -4.43 -24.51 23.67
CA ALA A 158 -4.08 -23.80 24.90
C ALA A 158 -2.88 -22.87 24.70
N VAL A 159 -1.88 -23.30 23.93
CA VAL A 159 -0.68 -22.51 23.60
C VAL A 159 -1.05 -21.31 22.75
N LEU A 160 -1.81 -21.50 21.68
CA LEU A 160 -2.30 -20.43 20.80
C LEU A 160 -3.12 -19.38 21.54
N ARG A 161 -3.89 -19.80 22.55
CA ARG A 161 -4.67 -18.88 23.40
C ARG A 161 -3.81 -18.06 24.36
N ASN A 162 -2.58 -18.48 24.62
CA ASN A 162 -1.61 -17.72 25.41
C ASN A 162 -0.70 -16.87 24.50
N ASP A 163 -0.34 -17.40 23.33
CA ASP A 163 0.58 -16.74 22.39
C ASP A 163 -0.09 -15.63 21.58
N ILE A 164 -1.34 -15.80 21.17
CA ILE A 164 -2.07 -14.84 20.34
C ILE A 164 -3.05 -14.06 21.21
N GLN A 165 -3.03 -12.74 21.08
CA GLN A 165 -3.83 -11.82 21.87
C GLN A 165 -4.79 -11.00 21.00
N VAL A 166 -5.82 -10.45 21.65
CA VAL A 166 -6.67 -9.43 21.01
C VAL A 166 -5.80 -8.20 20.77
N GLY A 167 -5.83 -7.69 19.54
CA GLY A 167 -4.96 -6.58 19.11
C GLY A 167 -3.81 -7.02 18.19
N ASP A 168 -3.50 -8.31 18.12
CA ASP A 168 -2.44 -8.79 17.22
C ASP A 168 -2.80 -8.49 15.76
N PHE A 169 -1.82 -7.93 15.03
CA PHE A 169 -2.00 -7.59 13.63
C PHE A 169 -2.04 -8.84 12.76
N VAL A 170 -2.87 -8.79 11.72
CA VAL A 170 -3.00 -9.83 10.71
C VAL A 170 -2.75 -9.20 9.34
N ALA A 171 -1.71 -9.66 8.65
CA ALA A 171 -1.42 -9.24 7.29
C ALA A 171 -1.72 -10.37 6.31
N PHE A 172 -2.27 -10.00 5.15
CA PHE A 172 -2.56 -10.92 4.05
C PHE A 172 -1.38 -10.98 3.10
N ASP A 173 -1.06 -12.17 2.61
CA ASP A 173 -0.05 -12.37 1.58
C ASP A 173 -0.47 -11.66 0.28
N ALA A 174 0.43 -10.87 -0.30
CA ALA A 174 0.15 -10.16 -1.55
C ALA A 174 0.10 -11.07 -2.77
N MET A 175 0.81 -12.21 -2.72
CA MET A 175 0.91 -13.20 -3.80
C MET A 175 1.22 -12.58 -5.17
N PRO A 176 2.32 -11.82 -5.31
CA PRO A 176 2.59 -11.11 -6.55
C PRO A 176 2.97 -12.05 -7.68
N GLU A 177 2.33 -11.89 -8.83
CA GLU A 177 2.62 -12.59 -10.07
C GLU A 177 2.80 -11.58 -11.21
N ILE A 178 3.81 -11.81 -12.04
CA ILE A 178 4.04 -11.04 -13.27
C ILE A 178 3.89 -12.01 -14.44
N SER A 179 2.89 -11.78 -15.29
CA SER A 179 2.66 -12.59 -16.47
C SER A 179 3.76 -12.38 -17.52
N PRO A 180 3.94 -13.30 -18.48
CA PRO A 180 4.87 -13.09 -19.60
C PRO A 180 4.61 -11.80 -20.40
N GLY A 181 3.34 -11.35 -20.45
CA GLY A 181 2.94 -10.09 -21.07
C GLY A 181 3.18 -8.84 -20.22
N GLY A 182 3.74 -8.97 -19.02
CA GLY A 182 4.01 -7.87 -18.10
C GLY A 182 2.84 -7.43 -17.23
N PHE A 183 1.72 -8.17 -17.24
CA PHE A 183 0.58 -7.88 -16.37
C PHE A 183 0.90 -8.30 -14.92
N ILE A 184 0.59 -7.44 -13.97
CA ILE A 184 0.90 -7.66 -12.55
C ILE A 184 -0.39 -7.95 -11.80
N ASN A 185 -0.41 -9.06 -11.07
CA ASN A 185 -1.52 -9.44 -10.20
C ASN A 185 -0.99 -9.62 -8.78
N ALA A 186 -1.50 -8.82 -7.85
CA ALA A 186 -1.18 -8.91 -6.43
C ALA A 186 -2.26 -8.19 -5.60
N ARG A 187 -2.40 -8.55 -4.32
CA ARG A 187 -3.01 -7.62 -3.36
C ARG A 187 -2.06 -6.47 -3.08
N HIS A 188 -2.59 -5.38 -2.53
CA HIS A 188 -1.81 -4.24 -2.04
C HIS A 188 -0.99 -3.52 -3.11
N LEU A 189 -1.37 -3.64 -4.40
CA LEU A 189 -0.85 -2.74 -5.43
C LEU A 189 -1.15 -1.29 -5.07
N ASP A 190 -2.33 -1.06 -4.49
CA ASP A 190 -2.66 0.09 -3.65
C ASP A 190 -1.91 -0.03 -2.30
N ASN A 191 -0.90 0.77 -2.00
CA ASN A 191 -0.18 1.70 -2.90
C ASN A 191 1.31 1.34 -3.05
N LYS A 192 1.65 0.07 -2.90
CA LYS A 192 3.03 -0.43 -3.15
C LYS A 192 3.50 -0.11 -4.57
N ALA A 193 2.59 -0.07 -5.55
CA ALA A 193 2.90 0.33 -6.91
C ALA A 193 3.32 1.81 -6.99
N GLY A 194 2.60 2.73 -6.33
CA GLY A 194 2.98 4.14 -6.29
C GLY A 194 4.33 4.36 -5.62
N VAL A 195 4.60 3.65 -4.51
CA VAL A 195 5.90 3.69 -3.82
C VAL A 195 7.03 3.23 -4.74
N ALA A 196 6.85 2.11 -5.45
CA ALA A 196 7.84 1.59 -6.40
C ALA A 196 8.09 2.58 -7.54
N ILE A 197 7.03 3.19 -8.09
CA ILE A 197 7.13 4.23 -9.12
C ILE A 197 7.93 5.43 -8.60
N LEU A 198 7.62 5.93 -7.40
CA LEU A 198 8.28 7.09 -6.83
C LEU A 198 9.77 6.86 -6.59
N LEU A 199 10.14 5.70 -6.02
CA LEU A 199 11.53 5.31 -5.83
C LEU A 199 12.26 5.15 -7.17
N THR A 200 11.62 4.57 -8.18
CA THR A 200 12.19 4.40 -9.52
C THR A 200 12.45 5.75 -10.19
N VAL A 201 11.50 6.68 -10.10
CA VAL A 201 11.67 8.05 -10.63
C VAL A 201 12.79 8.77 -9.89
N ALA A 202 12.87 8.64 -8.57
CA ALA A 202 13.96 9.21 -7.78
C ALA A 202 15.33 8.62 -8.19
N ASN A 203 15.41 7.31 -8.38
CA ASN A 203 16.60 6.64 -8.91
C ASN A 203 16.99 7.18 -10.29
N ALA A 204 16.04 7.26 -11.24
CA ALA A 204 16.29 7.80 -12.57
C ALA A 204 16.80 9.26 -12.54
N ILE A 205 16.23 10.11 -11.67
CA ILE A 205 16.68 11.48 -11.45
C ILE A 205 18.14 11.52 -10.95
N LYS A 206 18.47 10.65 -10.00
CA LYS A 206 19.82 10.58 -9.41
C LYS A 206 20.86 10.06 -10.40
N GLN A 207 20.54 8.99 -11.15
CA GLN A 207 21.43 8.41 -12.16
C GLN A 207 21.68 9.37 -13.32
N ALA A 208 20.64 10.03 -13.81
CA ALA A 208 20.76 11.02 -14.88
C ALA A 208 21.27 12.39 -14.40
N GLN A 209 21.54 12.55 -13.09
CA GLN A 209 21.98 13.80 -12.46
C GLN A 209 21.12 15.00 -12.85
N VAL A 210 19.79 14.81 -12.87
CA VAL A 210 18.86 15.86 -13.30
C VAL A 210 18.94 17.05 -12.36
N ASN A 211 19.22 18.22 -12.93
CA ASN A 211 19.27 19.47 -12.18
C ASN A 211 17.85 20.01 -11.99
N LEU A 212 17.24 19.70 -10.85
CA LEU A 212 15.88 20.16 -10.53
C LEU A 212 15.86 21.69 -10.31
N PRO A 213 14.81 22.39 -10.78
CA PRO A 213 14.73 23.83 -10.60
C PRO A 213 14.53 24.24 -9.13
N ILE A 214 13.69 23.50 -8.40
CA ILE A 214 13.30 23.76 -7.00
C ILE A 214 13.34 22.45 -6.22
N ASP A 215 13.30 22.52 -4.88
CA ASP A 215 13.25 21.30 -4.06
C ASP A 215 11.96 20.52 -4.34
N CYS A 216 12.11 19.20 -4.37
CA CYS A 216 11.00 18.27 -4.48
C CYS A 216 11.04 17.29 -3.31
N HIS A 217 9.99 17.31 -2.49
CA HIS A 217 9.86 16.44 -1.34
C HIS A 217 9.16 15.14 -1.73
N LEU A 218 9.77 14.01 -1.40
CA LEU A 218 9.15 12.69 -1.52
C LEU A 218 8.58 12.33 -0.15
N ILE A 219 7.26 12.18 -0.06
CA ILE A 219 6.54 11.96 1.19
C ILE A 219 5.93 10.56 1.17
N PHE A 220 6.24 9.76 2.19
CA PHE A 220 5.71 8.42 2.34
C PHE A 220 4.90 8.35 3.63
N THR A 221 3.58 8.25 3.49
CA THR A 221 2.61 8.21 4.61
C THR A 221 2.34 6.77 5.07
N ILE A 222 1.68 6.58 6.22
CA ILE A 222 1.53 5.25 6.85
C ILE A 222 0.14 4.98 7.47
N PHE A 223 -0.85 5.84 7.18
CA PHE A 223 -2.21 5.74 7.76
C PHE A 223 -3.29 6.15 6.75
N GLU A 224 -3.03 6.05 5.44
CA GLU A 224 -4.00 6.46 4.42
C GLU A 224 -5.27 5.62 4.50
N GLU A 225 -5.12 4.30 4.62
CA GLU A 225 -6.21 3.32 4.56
C GLU A 225 -7.19 3.43 5.74
N VAL A 226 -6.80 4.19 6.77
CA VAL A 226 -7.62 4.51 7.96
C VAL A 226 -8.02 6.00 8.03
N GLY A 227 -7.87 6.72 6.91
CA GLY A 227 -8.38 8.08 6.71
C GLY A 227 -7.40 9.22 7.04
N SER A 228 -6.10 8.94 7.15
CA SER A 228 -5.08 9.97 7.41
C SER A 228 -4.15 10.17 6.23
N GLY A 229 -4.42 11.18 5.42
CA GLY A 229 -3.58 11.56 4.28
C GLY A 229 -2.29 12.31 4.63
N ALA A 230 -1.64 12.85 3.59
CA ALA A 230 -0.31 13.45 3.66
C ALA A 230 -0.21 14.79 4.38
N SER A 231 -1.33 15.47 4.69
CA SER A 231 -1.32 16.83 5.27
C SER A 231 -0.50 16.96 6.56
N ALA A 232 -0.50 15.94 7.42
CA ALA A 232 0.30 15.89 8.64
C ALA A 232 1.82 15.68 8.37
N ALA A 233 2.16 15.20 7.16
CA ALA A 233 3.52 14.89 6.74
C ALA A 233 4.11 15.94 5.79
N VAL A 234 3.32 16.85 5.21
CA VAL A 234 3.84 17.99 4.43
C VAL A 234 4.68 18.92 5.32
N TYR A 235 5.75 19.47 4.74
CA TYR A 235 6.69 20.38 5.38
C TYR A 235 7.31 21.29 4.33
N GLY A 236 7.95 22.37 4.78
CA GLY A 236 8.45 23.41 3.87
C GLY A 236 7.30 24.26 3.31
N ASP A 237 7.61 25.06 2.30
CA ASP A 237 6.64 25.94 1.63
C ASP A 237 6.16 25.28 0.33
N VAL A 238 5.49 24.13 0.48
CA VAL A 238 4.99 23.34 -0.65
C VAL A 238 3.80 24.03 -1.30
N ALA A 239 3.98 24.47 -2.54
CA ALA A 239 2.93 25.12 -3.32
C ALA A 239 2.10 24.14 -4.17
N GLU A 240 2.70 23.02 -4.58
CA GLU A 240 2.03 21.99 -5.39
C GLU A 240 2.40 20.61 -4.87
N MET A 241 1.40 19.76 -4.61
CA MET A 241 1.59 18.36 -4.22
C MET A 241 0.82 17.44 -5.16
N VAL A 242 1.50 16.43 -5.70
CA VAL A 242 0.88 15.34 -6.47
C VAL A 242 0.86 14.10 -5.61
N VAL A 243 -0.29 13.44 -5.51
CA VAL A 243 -0.40 12.13 -4.87
C VAL A 243 -0.44 11.07 -5.96
N ILE A 244 0.41 10.05 -5.83
CA ILE A 244 0.33 8.85 -6.67
C ILE A 244 -0.44 7.83 -5.86
N ASP A 245 -1.58 7.41 -6.38
CA ASP A 245 -2.44 6.42 -5.73
C ASP A 245 -3.16 5.55 -6.76
N HIS A 246 -3.82 4.50 -6.28
CA HIS A 246 -4.67 3.66 -7.10
C HIS A 246 -5.90 4.44 -7.60
N ALA A 247 -6.19 4.30 -8.90
CA ALA A 247 -7.39 4.83 -9.52
C ALA A 247 -8.40 3.68 -9.71
N PRO A 248 -9.52 3.66 -8.95
CA PRO A 248 -10.55 2.67 -9.16
C PRO A 248 -11.10 2.71 -10.58
N VAL A 249 -11.36 1.55 -11.17
CA VAL A 249 -12.04 1.41 -12.45
C VAL A 249 -13.49 1.05 -12.19
N ALA A 250 -14.40 1.99 -12.47
CA ALA A 250 -15.84 1.78 -12.31
C ALA A 250 -16.64 2.32 -13.51
N PRO A 251 -17.88 1.83 -13.73
CA PRO A 251 -18.77 2.40 -14.73
C PRO A 251 -18.91 3.92 -14.59
N ASN A 252 -18.96 4.62 -15.71
CA ASN A 252 -19.03 6.09 -15.81
C ASN A 252 -17.76 6.85 -15.35
N GLN A 253 -16.62 6.15 -15.24
CA GLN A 253 -15.31 6.78 -15.10
C GLN A 253 -14.50 6.59 -16.39
N ASN A 254 -13.60 7.55 -16.70
CA ASN A 254 -12.66 7.45 -17.82
C ASN A 254 -11.33 6.77 -17.42
N ALA A 255 -11.37 5.87 -16.44
CA ALA A 255 -10.21 5.13 -15.96
C ALA A 255 -10.12 3.76 -16.64
N THR A 256 -8.91 3.26 -16.85
CA THR A 256 -8.64 1.89 -17.35
C THR A 256 -7.43 1.32 -16.65
N GLU A 257 -7.32 0.00 -16.60
CA GLU A 257 -6.18 -0.73 -16.05
C GLU A 257 -4.90 -0.56 -16.89
N PHE A 258 -5.00 0.07 -18.07
CA PHE A 258 -3.91 0.20 -19.03
C PHE A 258 -3.38 1.63 -19.17
N CYS A 259 -3.83 2.57 -18.32
CA CYS A 259 -3.37 3.96 -18.37
C CYS A 259 -3.20 4.59 -16.98
N ALA A 260 -2.38 5.64 -16.93
CA ALA A 260 -2.38 6.54 -15.78
C ALA A 260 -3.61 7.45 -15.83
N THR A 261 -4.31 7.57 -14.71
CA THR A 261 -5.50 8.42 -14.58
C THR A 261 -5.18 9.67 -13.77
N VAL A 262 -5.53 10.85 -14.30
CA VAL A 262 -5.52 12.09 -13.51
C VAL A 262 -6.86 12.22 -12.81
N GLY A 263 -6.88 11.97 -11.50
CA GLY A 263 -8.06 12.16 -10.67
C GLY A 263 -8.50 13.62 -10.66
N MET A 264 -9.79 13.87 -10.92
CA MET A 264 -10.38 15.21 -10.86
C MET A 264 -11.08 15.49 -9.53
N MET A 265 -11.63 14.45 -8.92
CA MET A 265 -12.31 14.45 -7.63
C MET A 265 -12.43 13.03 -7.10
N ASP A 266 -12.62 12.88 -5.80
CA ASP A 266 -13.02 11.64 -5.14
C ASP A 266 -14.17 11.90 -4.14
N GLN A 267 -14.40 10.98 -3.20
CA GLN A 267 -15.45 11.15 -2.17
C GLN A 267 -15.15 12.26 -1.15
N SER A 268 -13.88 12.66 -1.00
CA SER A 268 -13.45 13.74 -0.12
C SER A 268 -13.64 15.13 -0.76
N GLY A 269 -13.61 15.23 -2.09
CA GLY A 269 -13.89 16.46 -2.82
C GLY A 269 -13.12 16.62 -4.13
N PRO A 270 -13.19 17.80 -4.76
CA PRO A 270 -12.42 18.12 -5.96
C PRO A 270 -10.94 18.34 -5.63
N PHE A 271 -10.06 17.91 -6.54
CA PHE A 271 -8.64 18.24 -6.50
C PHE A 271 -8.36 19.61 -7.15
N ASP A 272 -7.14 20.13 -6.99
CA ASP A 272 -6.78 21.46 -7.48
C ASP A 272 -6.98 21.62 -9.00
N TYR A 273 -7.75 22.63 -9.37
CA TYR A 273 -8.16 22.88 -10.75
C TYR A 273 -6.97 23.21 -11.67
N HIS A 274 -6.01 24.01 -11.20
CA HIS A 274 -4.90 24.48 -12.01
C HIS A 274 -3.84 23.41 -12.18
N LEU A 275 -3.51 22.69 -11.10
CA LEU A 275 -2.56 21.59 -11.09
C LEU A 275 -3.02 20.45 -12.01
N ASN A 276 -4.29 20.04 -11.94
CA ASN A 276 -4.81 18.99 -12.80
C ASN A 276 -4.71 19.34 -14.29
N ARG A 277 -5.04 20.58 -14.67
CA ARG A 277 -4.90 21.04 -16.06
C ARG A 277 -3.44 21.11 -16.50
N LYS A 278 -2.55 21.51 -15.60
CA LYS A 278 -1.10 21.51 -15.85
C LYS A 278 -0.58 20.08 -16.09
N LEU A 279 -0.99 19.11 -15.28
CA LEU A 279 -0.65 17.69 -15.48
C LEU A 279 -1.16 17.16 -16.83
N LEU A 280 -2.42 17.43 -17.17
CA LEU A 280 -2.97 17.05 -18.49
C LEU A 280 -2.21 17.70 -19.66
N ALA A 281 -1.81 18.97 -19.52
CA ALA A 281 -1.02 19.65 -20.53
C ALA A 281 0.38 19.04 -20.70
N ILE A 282 1.04 18.63 -19.60
CA ILE A 282 2.32 17.92 -19.64
C ILE A 282 2.17 16.62 -20.42
N VAL A 283 1.15 15.80 -20.11
CA VAL A 283 0.91 14.52 -20.79
C VAL A 283 0.69 14.73 -22.29
N ARG A 284 -0.17 15.68 -22.68
CA ARG A 284 -0.43 15.99 -24.10
C ARG A 284 0.84 16.40 -24.84
N ASN A 285 1.65 17.27 -24.24
CA ASN A 285 2.88 17.77 -24.85
C ASN A 285 3.95 16.68 -24.97
N THR A 286 3.98 15.71 -24.05
CA THR A 286 4.92 14.59 -24.12
C THR A 286 4.50 13.57 -25.19
N VAL A 287 3.21 13.22 -25.27
CA VAL A 287 2.70 12.29 -26.31
C VAL A 287 2.86 12.86 -27.71
N LEU A 288 2.72 14.18 -27.89
CA LEU A 288 2.96 14.83 -29.19
C LEU A 288 4.44 14.93 -29.58
N ALA A 289 5.36 14.69 -28.63
CA ALA A 289 6.80 14.78 -28.83
C ALA A 289 7.50 13.41 -28.98
N SER A 290 6.77 12.31 -28.79
CA SER A 290 7.19 10.91 -28.96
C SER A 290 6.70 10.35 -30.29
#